data_AF-A0A5N9H7I4-F1
#
_entry.id   AF-A0A5N9H7I4-F1
#
_cell.length_a   1.000
_cell.length_b   1.000
_cell.length_c   1.000
_cell.angle_alpha   90.00
_cell.angle_beta   90.00
_cell.angle_gamma   90.00
#
_symmetry.space_group_name_H-M   'P 1'
#
loop_
_entity.id
_entity.type
_entity.pdbx_description
1 polymer ?
#
loop_
_entity_poly.entity_id
_entity_poly.type
_entity_poly.pdbx_seq_one_letter_code
_entity_poly.pdbx_strand_id
1 'polypeptide(L)'
;MERKELRPMLVAKYPREKTYLLPVLHFIQEEFDFIPEWTLQIVSWHLKVPASEVYGAATSYSDIKFFVDDRQTVRICSGLSCWYMGGKGIYDQLSSVLGDDVSIQITDCAFTCSMAPLVEVEGQWFSRATEKSVLSQITKRSD
;
A
#
# COMPACT_ATOMS: atom_id res chain seq x y z
N MET A 1 14.89 12.72 -2.72
CA MET A 1 14.99 12.92 -4.18
C MET A 1 14.26 14.19 -4.57
N GLU A 2 14.87 15.06 -5.37
CA GLU A 2 14.25 16.32 -5.82
C GLU A 2 13.69 16.26 -7.25
N ARG A 3 12.87 17.26 -7.61
CA ARG A 3 12.23 17.37 -8.93
C ARG A 3 13.20 17.30 -10.12
N LYS A 4 14.43 17.78 -9.94
CA LYS A 4 15.46 17.80 -10.99
C LYS A 4 16.09 16.44 -11.24
N GLU A 5 16.07 15.55 -10.26
CA GLU A 5 16.73 14.24 -10.28
C GLU A 5 15.83 13.16 -10.89
N LEU A 6 14.51 13.26 -10.71
CA LEU A 6 13.56 12.26 -11.20
C LEU A 6 13.59 12.11 -12.74
N ARG A 7 13.70 13.22 -13.48
CA ARG A 7 13.68 13.20 -14.95
C ARG A 7 14.81 12.35 -15.56
N PRO A 8 16.10 12.59 -15.26
CA PRO A 8 17.18 11.77 -15.80
C PRO A 8 17.08 10.30 -15.36
N MET A 9 16.58 10.03 -14.15
CA MET A 9 16.38 8.65 -13.68
C MET A 9 15.31 7.91 -14.49
N LEU A 10 14.17 8.53 -14.77
CA LEU A 10 13.13 7.91 -15.60
C LEU A 10 13.64 7.61 -17.01
N VAL A 11 14.43 8.53 -17.60
CA VAL A 11 15.04 8.34 -18.92
C VAL A 11 16.04 7.19 -18.92
N ALA A 12 16.80 7.02 -17.84
CA ALA A 12 17.77 5.93 -17.73
C ALA A 12 17.13 4.55 -17.46
N LYS A 13 16.07 4.50 -16.66
CA LYS A 13 15.45 3.23 -16.21
C LYS A 13 14.34 2.72 -17.12
N TYR A 14 13.57 3.60 -17.77
CA TYR A 14 12.33 3.23 -18.43
C TYR A 14 12.24 3.72 -19.88
N PRO A 15 11.86 2.86 -20.84
CA PRO A 15 11.49 3.28 -22.19
C PRO A 15 10.33 4.30 -22.18
N ARG A 16 10.28 5.16 -23.20
CA ARG A 16 9.24 6.19 -23.35
C ARG A 16 7.95 5.62 -23.92
N GLU A 17 7.36 4.66 -23.22
CA GLU A 17 6.18 3.91 -23.65
C GLU A 17 5.14 3.85 -22.54
N LYS A 18 3.86 4.01 -22.90
CA LYS A 18 2.72 4.00 -21.97
C LYS A 18 2.64 2.73 -21.10
N THR A 19 3.12 1.60 -21.61
CA THR A 19 3.15 0.31 -20.89
C THR A 19 3.91 0.38 -19.57
N TYR A 20 4.83 1.33 -19.41
CA TYR A 20 5.60 1.53 -18.18
C TYR A 20 4.92 2.46 -17.16
N LEU A 21 3.66 2.89 -17.38
CA LEU A 21 2.97 3.81 -16.48
C LEU A 21 2.90 3.28 -15.03
N LEU A 22 2.35 2.07 -14.83
CA LEU A 22 2.26 1.49 -13.50
C LEU A 22 3.64 1.18 -12.87
N PRO A 23 4.60 0.56 -13.59
CA PRO A 23 5.97 0.39 -13.08
C PRO A 23 6.64 1.69 -12.63
N VAL A 24 6.45 2.79 -13.37
CA VAL A 24 7.01 4.10 -13.00
C VAL A 24 6.34 4.68 -11.76
N LEU A 25 5.02 4.50 -11.61
CA LEU A 25 4.29 4.94 -10.41
C LEU A 25 4.76 4.16 -9.17
N HIS A 26 4.94 2.83 -9.27
CA HIS A 26 5.51 2.03 -8.18
C HIS A 26 6.94 2.46 -7.84
N PHE A 27 7.78 2.70 -8.84
CA PHE A 27 9.14 3.21 -8.60
C PHE A 27 9.14 4.55 -7.86
N ILE A 28 8.26 5.48 -8.24
CA ILE A 28 8.13 6.77 -7.54
C ILE A 28 7.68 6.54 -6.09
N GLN A 29 6.70 5.66 -5.87
CA GLN A 29 6.23 5.35 -4.52
C GLN A 29 7.31 4.68 -3.66
N GLU A 30 8.13 3.79 -4.21
CA GLU A 30 9.26 3.19 -3.49
C GLU A 30 10.32 4.23 -3.09
N GLU A 31 10.53 5.26 -3.89
CA GLU A 31 11.54 6.31 -3.62
C GLU A 31 11.04 7.43 -2.69
N PHE A 32 9.72 7.59 -2.53
CA PHE A 32 9.11 8.67 -1.76
C PHE A 32 8.17 8.19 -0.66
N ASP A 33 7.88 6.90 -0.54
CA ASP A 33 6.83 6.25 0.28
C ASP A 33 5.38 6.60 -0.10
N PHE A 34 5.19 7.58 -1.00
CA PHE A 34 3.92 8.00 -1.59
C PHE A 34 4.18 8.60 -2.97
N ILE A 35 3.14 9.06 -3.67
CA ILE A 35 3.25 9.75 -4.95
C ILE A 35 2.99 11.26 -4.77
N PRO A 36 4.03 12.09 -4.74
CA PRO A 36 3.86 13.54 -4.76
C PRO A 36 3.24 13.99 -6.10
N GLU A 37 2.24 14.87 -6.07
CA GLU A 37 1.50 15.30 -7.28
C GLU A 37 2.40 15.86 -8.38
N TRP A 38 3.49 16.55 -8.01
CA TRP A 38 4.42 17.12 -8.98
C TRP A 38 5.15 16.07 -9.84
N THR A 39 5.23 14.82 -9.35
CA THR A 39 5.85 13.70 -10.07
C THR A 39 5.00 13.25 -11.25
N LEU A 40 3.66 13.33 -11.15
CA LEU A 40 2.73 12.88 -12.20
C LEU A 40 2.95 13.64 -13.53
N GLN A 41 3.25 14.94 -13.45
CA GLN A 41 3.57 15.75 -14.63
C GLN A 41 4.88 15.31 -15.29
N ILE A 42 5.85 14.83 -14.50
CA ILE A 42 7.11 14.31 -15.02
C ILE A 42 6.91 12.96 -15.69
N VAL A 43 6.08 12.09 -15.10
CA VAL A 43 5.68 10.80 -15.70
C VAL A 43 4.95 11.03 -17.02
N SER A 44 3.97 11.95 -17.04
CA SER A 44 3.25 12.36 -18.24
C SER A 44 4.21 12.80 -19.36
N TRP A 45 5.17 13.67 -19.03
CA TRP A 45 6.19 14.12 -19.98
C TRP A 45 7.08 12.97 -20.49
N HIS A 46 7.53 12.08 -19.60
CA HIS A 46 8.45 11.00 -19.97
C HIS A 46 7.77 9.98 -20.89
N LEU A 47 6.62 9.45 -20.44
CA LEU A 47 5.90 8.37 -21.12
C LEU A 47 5.01 8.86 -22.27
N LYS A 48 4.89 10.18 -22.46
CA LYS A 48 4.02 10.82 -23.47
C LYS A 48 2.53 10.44 -23.31
N VAL A 49 2.08 10.36 -22.07
CA VAL A 49 0.69 10.04 -21.69
C VAL A 49 0.04 11.31 -21.13
N PRO A 50 -1.23 11.63 -21.44
CA PRO A 50 -1.90 12.79 -20.86
C PRO A 50 -1.88 12.77 -19.32
N ALA A 51 -1.65 13.92 -18.68
CA ALA A 51 -1.60 14.01 -17.22
C ALA A 51 -2.89 13.52 -16.54
N SER A 52 -4.05 13.72 -17.18
CA SER A 52 -5.33 13.18 -16.70
C SER A 52 -5.36 11.65 -16.65
N GLU A 53 -4.74 10.99 -17.62
CA GLU A 53 -4.64 9.53 -17.65
C GLU A 53 -3.62 9.03 -16.63
N VAL A 54 -2.51 9.73 -16.43
CA VAL A 54 -1.55 9.42 -15.35
C VAL A 54 -2.22 9.53 -13.98
N TYR A 55 -2.98 10.59 -13.75
CA TYR A 55 -3.74 10.78 -12.51
C TYR A 55 -4.83 9.72 -12.34
N GLY A 56 -5.55 9.40 -13.41
CA GLY A 56 -6.54 8.32 -13.41
C GLY A 56 -5.91 6.97 -13.02
N ALA A 57 -4.76 6.63 -13.61
CA ALA A 57 -4.03 5.42 -13.24
C ALA A 57 -3.59 5.45 -11.77
N ALA A 58 -2.95 6.54 -11.32
CA ALA A 58 -2.45 6.66 -9.95
C ALA A 58 -3.56 6.57 -8.88
N THR A 59 -4.79 7.01 -9.20
CA THR A 59 -5.94 6.93 -8.28
C THR A 59 -6.75 5.64 -8.40
N SER A 60 -6.51 4.81 -9.42
CA SER A 60 -7.27 3.59 -9.65
C SER A 60 -6.77 2.40 -8.85
N TYR A 61 -5.50 2.38 -8.45
CA TYR A 61 -4.89 1.28 -7.70
C TYR A 61 -4.91 1.59 -6.21
N SER A 62 -5.52 0.71 -5.41
CA SER A 62 -5.63 0.81 -3.95
C SER A 62 -4.26 0.89 -3.25
N ASP A 63 -3.24 0.24 -3.82
CA ASP A 63 -1.89 0.21 -3.27
C ASP A 63 -1.08 1.50 -3.53
N ILE A 64 -1.56 2.39 -4.41
CA ILE A 64 -0.93 3.68 -4.69
C ILE A 64 -1.44 4.73 -3.71
N LYS A 65 -0.52 5.34 -2.97
CA LYS A 65 -0.77 6.31 -1.91
C LYS A 65 -0.34 7.72 -2.32
N PHE A 66 -1.13 8.70 -1.92
CA PHE A 66 -0.84 10.13 -2.14
C PHE A 66 -0.36 10.86 -0.89
N PHE A 67 -0.31 10.17 0.24
CA PHE A 67 0.14 10.69 1.53
C PHE A 67 0.84 9.57 2.30
N VAL A 68 1.77 9.98 3.17
CA VAL A 68 2.41 9.08 4.14
C VAL A 68 1.46 8.90 5.33
N ASP A 69 1.30 7.66 5.77
CA ASP A 69 0.72 7.36 7.09
C ASP A 69 1.89 6.98 8.00
N ASP A 70 2.18 7.81 9.00
CA ASP A 70 3.31 7.61 9.92
C ASP A 70 3.05 6.49 10.94
N ARG A 71 1.83 5.94 10.94
CA ARG A 71 1.41 4.85 11.82
C ARG A 71 1.78 3.51 11.21
N GLN A 72 2.02 2.54 12.09
CA GLN A 72 2.17 1.16 11.68
C GLN A 72 0.87 0.69 10.98
N THR A 73 0.97 0.06 9.82
CA THR A 73 -0.17 -0.42 9.03
C THR A 73 -0.43 -1.90 9.30
N VAL A 74 -1.68 -2.21 9.62
CA VAL A 74 -2.20 -3.57 9.78
C VAL A 74 -3.36 -3.78 8.82
N ARG A 75 -3.26 -4.75 7.92
CA ARG A 75 -4.31 -5.03 6.92
C ARG A 75 -4.94 -6.40 7.13
N ILE A 76 -6.25 -6.45 7.18
CA ILE A 76 -7.01 -7.69 7.36
C ILE A 76 -7.55 -8.13 5.99
N CYS A 77 -7.28 -9.38 5.60
CA CYS A 77 -7.79 -9.95 4.34
C CYS A 77 -9.32 -9.99 4.34
N SER A 78 -9.93 -9.44 3.28
CA SER A 78 -11.38 -9.42 3.06
C SER A 78 -11.95 -10.72 2.47
N GLY A 79 -11.09 -11.70 2.18
CA GLY A 79 -11.50 -12.98 1.58
C GLY A 79 -12.53 -13.71 2.44
N LEU A 80 -13.48 -14.40 1.79
CA LEU A 80 -14.60 -15.07 2.45
C LEU A 80 -14.15 -16.03 3.57
N SER A 81 -13.11 -16.83 3.33
CA SER A 81 -12.55 -17.73 4.34
C SER A 81 -11.98 -16.98 5.54
N CYS A 82 -11.36 -15.81 5.33
CA CYS A 82 -10.85 -14.99 6.44
C CYS A 82 -11.99 -14.43 7.28
N TRP A 83 -13.06 -13.93 6.65
CA TRP A 83 -14.23 -13.46 7.39
C TRP A 83 -14.95 -14.58 8.14
N TYR A 84 -15.15 -15.74 7.50
CA TYR A 84 -15.76 -16.91 8.13
C TYR A 84 -14.97 -17.39 9.35
N MET A 85 -13.63 -17.34 9.28
CA MET A 85 -12.73 -17.74 10.37
C MET A 85 -12.51 -16.63 11.42
N GLY A 86 -13.29 -15.55 11.41
CA GLY A 86 -13.26 -14.50 12.44
C GLY A 86 -12.42 -13.27 12.12
N GLY A 87 -11.95 -13.10 10.88
CA GLY A 87 -11.15 -11.94 10.45
C GLY A 87 -11.85 -10.59 10.68
N LYS A 88 -13.17 -10.53 10.52
CA LYS A 88 -13.93 -9.31 10.85
C LYS A 88 -13.85 -8.98 12.35
N GLY A 89 -13.94 -10.00 13.21
CA GLY A 89 -13.77 -9.83 14.65
C GLY A 89 -12.39 -9.28 15.01
N ILE A 90 -11.33 -9.78 14.34
CA ILE A 90 -9.97 -9.26 14.50
C ILE A 90 -9.91 -7.77 14.12
N TYR A 91 -10.51 -7.38 12.99
CA TYR A 91 -10.58 -5.97 12.58
C TYR A 91 -11.28 -5.10 13.63
N ASP A 92 -12.49 -5.50 14.07
CA ASP A 92 -13.30 -4.73 15.01
C ASP A 92 -12.58 -4.55 16.36
N GLN A 93 -11.95 -5.63 16.86
CA GLN A 93 -11.20 -5.61 18.12
C GLN A 93 -9.95 -4.75 18.04
N LEU A 94 -9.10 -4.96 17.02
CA LEU A 94 -7.89 -4.17 16.86
C LEU A 94 -8.23 -2.69 16.68
N SER A 95 -9.29 -2.38 15.91
CA SER A 95 -9.73 -0.99 15.71
C SER A 95 -10.16 -0.35 17.01
N SER A 96 -10.82 -1.10 17.90
CA SER A 96 -11.22 -0.61 19.22
C SER A 96 -10.05 -0.42 20.19
N VAL A 97 -8.96 -1.19 20.05
CA VAL A 97 -7.84 -1.16 20.99
C VAL A 97 -6.72 -0.22 20.53
N LEU A 98 -6.49 -0.11 19.22
CA LEU A 98 -5.31 0.53 18.62
C LEU A 98 -5.64 1.51 17.47
N GLY A 99 -6.91 1.81 17.21
CA GLY A 99 -7.33 2.57 16.02
C GLY A 99 -6.68 3.96 15.86
N ASP A 100 -6.19 4.55 16.96
CA ASP A 100 -5.49 5.83 16.93
C ASP A 100 -3.98 5.68 16.66
N ASP A 101 -3.35 4.63 17.21
CA ASP A 101 -1.90 4.39 17.13
C ASP A 101 -1.47 3.63 15.85
N VAL A 102 -2.39 2.85 15.27
CA VAL A 102 -2.13 1.92 14.17
C VAL A 102 -3.15 2.16 13.06
N SER A 103 -2.66 2.18 11.82
CA SER A 103 -3.50 2.26 10.62
C SER A 103 -4.10 0.89 10.31
N ILE A 104 -5.30 0.64 10.82
CA ILE A 104 -6.00 -0.64 10.64
C ILE A 104 -6.89 -0.54 9.40
N GLN A 105 -6.65 -1.43 8.44
CA GLN A 105 -7.28 -1.38 7.13
C GLN A 105 -7.81 -2.75 6.74
N ILE A 106 -8.79 -2.78 5.84
CA ILE A 106 -9.20 -3.99 5.14
C ILE A 106 -8.46 -3.99 3.80
N THR A 107 -7.84 -5.12 3.46
CA THR A 107 -7.19 -5.33 2.17
C THR A 107 -7.95 -6.38 1.35
N ASP A 108 -7.64 -6.45 0.07
CA ASP A 108 -8.19 -7.43 -0.86
C ASP A 108 -7.82 -8.87 -0.46
N CYS A 109 -8.45 -9.83 -1.14
CA CYS A 109 -8.22 -11.24 -0.86
C CYS A 109 -6.76 -11.63 -1.12
N ALA A 110 -6.08 -12.16 -0.11
CA ALA A 110 -4.70 -12.65 -0.22
C ALA A 110 -4.58 -14.07 -0.84
N PHE A 111 -5.69 -14.62 -1.34
CA PHE A 111 -5.80 -15.92 -2.05
C PHE A 111 -5.20 -17.15 -1.34
N THR A 112 -4.89 -17.06 -0.04
CA THR A 112 -4.27 -18.15 0.73
C THR A 112 -5.27 -18.73 1.74
N CYS A 113 -6.43 -19.16 1.25
CA CYS A 113 -7.59 -19.53 2.08
C CYS A 113 -7.31 -20.67 3.08
N SER A 114 -6.40 -21.60 2.77
CA SER A 114 -5.99 -22.70 3.67
C SER A 114 -5.30 -22.23 4.95
N MET A 115 -4.83 -20.98 4.98
CA MET A 115 -4.10 -20.37 6.07
C MET A 115 -4.90 -19.25 6.76
N ALA A 116 -6.18 -19.13 6.44
CA ALA A 116 -7.08 -18.14 7.01
C ALA A 116 -7.22 -18.27 8.55
N PRO A 117 -7.49 -17.16 9.26
CA PRO A 117 -7.53 -15.78 8.76
C PRO A 117 -6.12 -15.21 8.55
N LEU A 118 -6.00 -14.33 7.56
CA LEU A 118 -4.74 -13.68 7.18
C LEU A 118 -4.76 -12.20 7.59
N VAL A 119 -3.67 -11.79 8.21
CA VAL A 119 -3.42 -10.38 8.57
C VAL A 119 -2.02 -10.02 8.10
N GLU A 120 -1.88 -8.86 7.50
CA GLU A 120 -0.62 -8.27 7.09
C GLU A 120 -0.22 -7.20 8.12
N VAL A 121 1.04 -7.19 8.55
CA VAL A 121 1.61 -6.14 9.39
C VAL A 121 2.88 -5.66 8.70
N GLU A 122 2.96 -4.38 8.33
CA GLU A 122 4.13 -3.78 7.66
C GLU A 122 4.66 -4.59 6.45
N GLY A 123 3.77 -5.04 5.55
CA GLY A 123 4.18 -5.82 4.38
C GLY A 123 4.32 -7.33 4.61
N GLN A 124 4.28 -7.79 5.87
CA GLN A 124 4.47 -9.19 6.22
C GLN A 124 3.15 -9.89 6.54
N TRP A 125 2.89 -11.01 5.88
CA TRP A 125 1.68 -11.82 6.09
C TRP A 125 1.80 -12.80 7.26
N PHE A 126 0.75 -12.83 8.08
CA PHE A 126 0.59 -13.74 9.21
C PHE A 126 -0.65 -14.61 9.01
N SER A 127 -0.45 -15.92 9.08
CA SER A 127 -1.49 -16.95 8.93
C SER A 127 -2.11 -17.38 10.25
N ARG A 128 -3.32 -17.94 10.20
CA ARG A 128 -4.07 -18.40 11.38
C ARG A 128 -4.09 -17.31 12.47
N ALA A 129 -4.22 -16.07 12.02
CA ALA A 129 -4.06 -14.92 12.86
C ALA A 129 -5.14 -14.90 13.95
N THR A 130 -4.74 -14.47 15.13
CA THR A 130 -5.63 -14.15 16.25
C THR A 130 -5.31 -12.74 16.70
N GLU A 131 -6.23 -12.08 17.40
CA GLU A 131 -5.99 -10.76 18.00
C GLU A 131 -4.65 -10.75 18.78
N LYS A 132 -4.44 -11.73 19.66
CA LYS A 132 -3.21 -11.86 20.45
C LYS A 132 -1.96 -12.03 19.61
N SER A 133 -2.02 -12.84 18.55
CA SER A 133 -0.86 -13.02 17.68
C SER A 133 -0.54 -11.73 16.94
N VAL A 134 -1.52 -10.98 16.45
CA VAL A 134 -1.30 -9.70 15.78
C VAL A 134 -0.74 -8.67 16.74
N LEU A 135 -1.31 -8.53 17.94
CA LEU A 135 -0.82 -7.62 18.98
C LEU A 135 0.64 -7.88 19.36
N SER A 136 1.10 -9.14 19.31
CA SER A 136 2.50 -9.47 19.58
C SER A 136 3.49 -9.01 18.50
N GLN A 137 3.00 -8.76 17.28
CA GLN A 137 3.81 -8.30 16.14
C GLN A 137 3.81 -6.77 16.03
N ILE A 138 2.85 -6.10 16.68
CA ILE A 138 2.79 -4.64 16.72
C ILE A 138 3.87 -4.17 17.69
N THR A 139 4.86 -3.45 17.17
CA THR A 139 5.92 -2.89 18.01
C THR A 139 5.35 -1.62 18.60
N LYS A 140 5.01 -1.62 19.89
CA LYS A 140 4.65 -0.38 20.59
C LYS A 140 5.84 0.57 20.46
N ARG A 141 5.68 1.63 19.67
CA ARG A 141 6.60 2.76 19.65
C ARG A 141 6.55 3.35 21.06
N SER A 142 7.59 3.08 21.85
CA SER A 142 7.80 3.77 23.13
C SER A 142 8.17 5.21 22.79
N ASP A 143 7.53 6.15 23.48
CA ASP A 143 7.78 7.59 23.39
C ASP A 143 9.27 7.97 23.44
#